data_AF-A0A0S7XJF1-F1
#
_entry.id   AF-A0A0S7XJF1-F1
#
_cell.length_a   1.000
_cell.length_b   1.000
_cell.length_c   1.000
_cell.angle_alpha   90.00
_cell.angle_beta   90.00
_cell.angle_gamma   90.00
#
_symmetry.space_group_name_H-M   'P 1'
#
loop_
_entity.id
_entity.type
_entity.pdbx_description
1 polymer ?
#
loop_
_entity_poly.entity_id
_entity_poly.type
_entity_poly.pdbx_seq_one_letter_code
_entity_poly.pdbx_strand_id
1 'polypeptide(L)'
;MQRIGRIDRRLNPENEARIIADHPEQKELRSKVVYWNFLPPEDLDVLLHLYQLVSHKTLRISKTFGIEGKKLLTEKDDYEALRNFNETYEGTTTLIEDMHLEYQRILKEHPELVDRLKMLPGRVFTGKEHPSKNAQAVFFCYRIPRPDYSLAGDEDEHPWTEEAGETKWYLYALASEAIYEEPAEIVDIIRSTPETPRVCRIEKQTLTDIRKKVEKHIKNTYLKRVQAPVVIQPKLKAWMELAER
;
A
#
# COMPACT_ATOMS: atom_id res chain seq x y z
N MET A 1 -15.47 41.54 -20.55
CA MET A 1 -15.67 43.01 -20.52
C MET A 1 -14.41 43.84 -20.81
N GLN A 2 -13.24 43.58 -20.22
CA GLN A 2 -12.04 44.42 -20.45
C GLN A 2 -11.55 44.51 -21.91
N ARG A 3 -11.80 43.50 -22.74
CA ARG A 3 -11.37 43.47 -24.16
C ARG A 3 -12.17 44.43 -25.05
N ILE A 4 -13.48 44.57 -24.82
CA ILE A 4 -14.37 45.46 -25.60
C ILE A 4 -13.99 46.93 -25.35
N GLY A 5 -13.78 47.31 -24.08
CA GLY A 5 -13.35 48.68 -23.72
C GLY A 5 -11.91 49.04 -24.14
N ARG A 6 -11.12 48.11 -24.68
CA ARG A 6 -9.80 48.42 -25.29
C ARG A 6 -9.93 48.77 -26.78
N ILE A 7 -10.93 48.22 -27.47
CA ILE A 7 -11.20 48.52 -28.89
C ILE A 7 -11.80 49.92 -29.01
N ASP A 8 -12.78 50.23 -28.14
CA ASP A 8 -13.46 51.52 -28.10
C ASP A 8 -12.51 52.71 -27.87
N ARG A 9 -11.53 52.56 -26.96
CA ARG A 9 -10.50 53.58 -26.69
C ARG A 9 -9.46 53.77 -27.80
N ARG A 10 -9.39 52.84 -28.76
CA ARG A 10 -8.43 52.89 -29.88
C ARG A 10 -9.06 53.37 -31.18
N LEU A 11 -10.39 53.54 -31.20
CA LEU A 11 -11.08 54.18 -32.31
C LEU A 11 -10.78 55.69 -32.27
N ASN A 12 -10.23 56.24 -33.36
CA ASN A 12 -10.00 57.67 -33.49
C ASN A 12 -11.10 58.28 -34.39
N PRO A 13 -11.97 59.16 -33.85
CA PRO A 13 -13.07 59.75 -34.60
C PRO A 13 -12.64 60.49 -35.89
N GLU A 14 -11.47 61.13 -35.88
CA GLU A 14 -10.96 61.88 -37.04
C GLU A 14 -10.58 60.95 -38.20
N ASN A 15 -9.98 59.80 -37.88
CA ASN A 15 -9.61 58.81 -38.90
C ASN A 15 -10.84 58.08 -39.44
N GLU A 16 -11.83 57.78 -38.60
CA GLU A 16 -13.11 57.22 -39.05
C GLU A 16 -13.83 58.18 -40.01
N ALA A 17 -13.85 59.48 -39.70
CA ALA A 17 -14.45 60.49 -40.57
C ALA A 17 -13.75 60.60 -41.93
N ARG A 18 -12.41 60.52 -41.95
CA ARG A 18 -11.62 60.50 -43.19
C ARG A 18 -11.89 59.26 -44.04
N ILE A 19 -11.99 58.09 -43.41
CA ILE A 19 -12.29 56.84 -44.12
C ILE A 19 -13.69 56.87 -44.74
N ILE A 20 -14.68 57.43 -44.05
CA ILE A 20 -16.05 57.58 -44.60
C ILE A 20 -16.08 58.60 -45.74
N ALA A 21 -15.23 59.64 -45.69
CA ALA A 21 -15.11 60.62 -46.77
C ALA A 21 -14.48 60.01 -48.04
N ASP A 22 -13.45 59.18 -47.87
CA ASP A 22 -12.78 58.50 -48.99
C ASP A 22 -13.61 57.32 -49.54
N HIS A 23 -14.40 56.65 -48.68
CA HIS A 23 -15.20 55.47 -49.00
C HIS A 23 -16.62 55.53 -48.41
N PRO A 24 -17.56 56.26 -49.05
CA PRO A 24 -18.92 56.47 -48.53
C PRO A 24 -19.73 55.18 -48.33
N GLU A 25 -19.46 54.15 -49.13
CA GLU A 25 -20.10 52.84 -49.08
C GLU A 25 -19.86 52.09 -47.75
N GLN A 26 -18.79 52.43 -47.03
CA GLN A 26 -18.43 51.75 -45.78
C GLN A 26 -19.16 52.30 -44.55
N LYS A 27 -19.92 53.39 -44.70
CA LYS A 27 -20.60 54.11 -43.61
C LYS A 27 -21.48 53.21 -42.74
N GLU A 28 -22.12 52.18 -43.30
CA GLU A 28 -22.98 51.28 -42.55
C GLU A 28 -22.24 50.24 -41.68
N LEU A 29 -20.97 49.97 -42.00
CA LEU A 29 -20.14 48.96 -41.35
C LEU A 29 -19.19 49.59 -40.30
N ARG A 30 -18.73 50.82 -40.53
CA ARG A 30 -17.90 51.56 -39.57
C ARG A 30 -18.70 51.86 -38.29
N SER A 31 -17.99 51.97 -37.17
CA SER A 31 -18.56 52.12 -35.80
C SER A 31 -19.30 50.89 -35.24
N LYS A 32 -19.43 49.79 -35.98
CA LYS A 32 -19.94 48.51 -35.44
C LYS A 32 -18.77 47.59 -35.09
N VAL A 33 -18.68 47.18 -33.82
CA VAL A 33 -17.68 46.21 -33.36
C VAL A 33 -18.34 44.84 -33.27
N VAL A 34 -17.92 43.91 -34.13
CA VAL A 34 -18.32 42.50 -34.06
C VAL A 34 -17.17 41.72 -33.45
N TYR A 35 -17.44 40.92 -32.43
CA TYR A 35 -16.45 39.99 -31.87
C TYR A 35 -16.85 38.55 -32.22
N TRP A 36 -15.85 37.76 -32.62
CA TRP A 36 -15.99 36.32 -32.85
C TRP A 36 -15.20 35.60 -31.77
N ASN A 37 -15.88 34.84 -30.91
CA ASN A 37 -15.21 33.91 -29.99
C ASN A 37 -15.02 32.59 -30.73
N PHE A 38 -13.79 32.31 -31.15
CA PHE A 38 -13.42 31.00 -31.64
C PHE A 38 -13.29 30.05 -30.44
N LEU A 39 -14.33 29.25 -30.19
CA LEU A 39 -14.22 28.08 -29.33
C LEU A 39 -13.82 26.89 -30.22
N PRO A 40 -12.79 26.12 -29.86
CA PRO A 40 -12.45 24.89 -30.59
C PRO A 40 -13.57 23.86 -30.41
N PRO A 41 -14.13 23.31 -31.51
CA PRO A 41 -15.28 22.43 -31.47
C PRO A 41 -14.81 21.00 -31.22
N GLU A 42 -15.21 20.41 -30.09
CA GLU A 42 -15.27 18.97 -29.84
C GLU A 42 -13.93 18.18 -29.79
N ASP A 43 -13.05 18.31 -30.78
CA ASP A 43 -11.77 17.58 -30.84
C ASP A 43 -10.81 17.99 -29.72
N LEU A 44 -10.81 19.27 -29.34
CA LEU A 44 -10.01 19.74 -28.22
C LEU A 44 -10.52 19.16 -26.90
N ASP A 45 -11.84 19.05 -26.73
CA ASP A 45 -12.44 18.47 -25.54
C ASP A 45 -12.14 16.97 -25.46
N VAL A 46 -12.15 16.25 -26.59
CA VAL A 46 -11.73 14.85 -26.67
C VAL A 46 -10.26 14.71 -26.26
N LEU A 47 -9.37 15.56 -26.77
CA LEU A 47 -7.94 15.53 -26.42
C LEU A 47 -7.71 15.86 -24.94
N LEU A 48 -8.44 16.83 -24.39
CA LEU A 48 -8.37 17.19 -22.97
C LEU A 48 -8.89 16.06 -22.08
N HIS A 49 -9.97 15.39 -22.49
CA HIS A 49 -10.52 14.26 -21.77
C HIS A 49 -9.58 13.06 -21.80
N LEU A 50 -8.98 12.76 -22.96
CA LEU A 50 -7.98 11.72 -23.11
C LEU A 50 -6.75 12.00 -22.24
N TYR A 51 -6.27 13.25 -22.25
CA TYR A 51 -5.17 13.69 -21.41
C TYR A 51 -5.48 13.53 -19.92
N GLN A 52 -6.69 13.89 -19.47
CA GLN A 52 -7.12 13.70 -18.07
C GLN A 52 -7.15 12.21 -17.68
N LEU A 53 -7.71 11.34 -18.54
CA LEU A 53 -7.79 9.91 -18.28
C LEU A 53 -6.40 9.26 -18.21
N VAL A 54 -5.53 9.58 -19.16
CA VAL A 54 -4.14 9.07 -19.18
C VAL A 54 -3.38 9.60 -17.97
N SER A 55 -3.46 10.90 -17.69
CA SER A 55 -2.79 11.50 -16.52
C SER A 55 -3.23 10.86 -15.21
N HIS A 56 -4.53 10.60 -15.04
CA HIS A 56 -5.06 9.96 -13.84
C HIS A 56 -4.61 8.50 -13.70
N LYS A 57 -4.60 7.72 -14.79
CA LYS A 57 -4.07 6.35 -14.78
C LYS A 57 -2.58 6.34 -14.47
N THR A 58 -1.80 7.20 -15.11
CA THR A 58 -0.36 7.33 -14.90
C THR A 58 -0.04 7.76 -13.46
N LEU A 59 -0.78 8.70 -12.88
CA LEU A 59 -0.66 9.07 -11.47
C LEU A 59 -1.02 7.92 -10.52
N ARG A 60 -2.10 7.17 -10.81
CA ARG A 60 -2.51 6.03 -9.98
C ARG A 60 -1.49 4.90 -10.04
N ILE A 61 -0.94 4.62 -11.21
CA ILE A 61 0.18 3.69 -11.44
C ILE A 61 1.40 4.18 -10.66
N SER A 62 1.88 5.40 -10.91
CA SER A 62 3.01 6.01 -10.21
C SER A 62 2.88 5.96 -8.68
N LYS A 63 1.68 6.27 -8.14
CA LYS A 63 1.37 6.18 -6.72
C LYS A 63 1.39 4.75 -6.19
N THR A 64 0.89 3.79 -6.97
CA THR A 64 0.91 2.36 -6.60
C THR A 64 2.34 1.81 -6.60
N PHE A 65 3.19 2.31 -7.50
CA PHE A 65 4.59 1.91 -7.65
C PHE A 65 5.57 2.78 -6.85
N GLY A 66 5.11 3.72 -6.03
CA GLY A 66 5.97 4.55 -5.17
C GLY A 66 6.87 5.54 -5.91
N ILE A 67 6.59 5.85 -7.18
CA ILE A 67 7.40 6.73 -8.05
C ILE A 67 6.96 8.19 -7.90
N GLU A 68 6.57 8.58 -6.68
CA GLU A 68 6.00 9.88 -6.36
C GLU A 68 7.05 10.99 -6.55
N GLY A 69 7.07 11.62 -7.73
CA GLY A 69 7.92 12.78 -7.99
C GLY A 69 8.51 12.86 -9.40
N LYS A 70 8.56 11.77 -10.15
CA LYS A 70 8.99 11.80 -11.57
C LYS A 70 7.75 11.72 -12.45
N LYS A 71 7.37 12.88 -13.00
CA LYS A 71 6.25 12.99 -13.95
C LYS A 71 6.60 12.12 -15.17
N LEU A 72 5.59 11.59 -15.85
CA LEU A 72 5.71 10.62 -16.95
C LEU A 72 5.01 11.16 -18.22
N LEU A 73 4.90 12.48 -18.36
CA LEU A 73 3.98 13.14 -19.30
C LEU A 73 4.64 14.27 -20.11
N THR A 74 5.89 14.63 -19.83
CA THR A 74 6.62 15.71 -20.52
C THR A 74 7.92 15.19 -21.14
N GLU A 75 8.35 15.80 -22.24
CA GLU A 75 9.58 15.41 -22.98
C GLU A 75 10.87 15.54 -22.16
N LYS A 76 10.82 16.23 -21.01
CA LYS A 76 11.92 16.35 -20.04
C LYS A 76 11.92 15.25 -18.97
N ASP A 77 10.92 14.38 -19.00
CA ASP A 77 10.82 13.29 -18.04
C ASP A 77 11.85 12.21 -18.37
N ASP A 78 12.52 11.76 -17.32
CA ASP A 78 13.61 10.81 -17.40
C ASP A 78 13.06 9.39 -17.62
N TYR A 79 12.93 9.00 -18.89
CA TYR A 79 12.48 7.67 -19.30
C TYR A 79 13.40 6.54 -18.82
N GLU A 80 14.65 6.82 -18.43
CA GLU A 80 15.53 5.84 -17.79
C GLU A 80 15.12 5.53 -16.36
N ALA A 81 14.26 6.31 -15.72
CA ALA A 81 13.74 6.00 -14.38
C ALA A 81 12.95 4.69 -14.35
N LEU A 82 12.27 4.29 -15.44
CA LEU A 82 11.57 3.01 -15.55
C LEU A 82 12.53 1.83 -15.77
N ARG A 83 13.64 2.07 -16.46
CA ARG A 83 14.67 1.05 -16.71
C ARG A 83 15.54 0.82 -15.47
N ASN A 84 15.94 1.91 -14.81
CA ASN A 84 16.60 1.89 -13.52
C ASN A 84 15.67 1.41 -12.39
N PHE A 85 14.33 1.51 -12.52
CA PHE A 85 13.40 0.91 -11.56
C PHE A 85 13.50 -0.62 -11.56
N ASN A 86 13.51 -1.26 -12.74
CA ASN A 86 13.76 -2.71 -12.80
C ASN A 86 15.15 -3.07 -12.27
N GLU A 87 16.21 -2.36 -12.68
CA GLU A 87 17.58 -2.67 -12.23
C GLU A 87 17.82 -2.39 -10.73
N THR A 88 17.12 -1.41 -10.14
CA THR A 88 17.20 -1.11 -8.69
C THR A 88 16.35 -2.10 -7.88
N TYR A 89 15.16 -2.48 -8.36
CA TYR A 89 14.28 -3.45 -7.68
C TYR A 89 14.79 -4.90 -7.84
N GLU A 90 15.48 -5.23 -8.93
CA GLU A 90 16.21 -6.50 -9.09
C GLU A 90 17.48 -6.58 -8.22
N GLY A 91 17.96 -5.45 -7.67
CA GLY A 91 19.19 -5.37 -6.88
C GLY A 91 19.00 -5.23 -5.36
N THR A 92 17.86 -4.73 -4.89
CA THR A 92 17.54 -4.65 -3.46
C THR A 92 16.46 -5.66 -3.10
N THR A 93 16.85 -6.71 -2.38
CA THR A 93 15.90 -7.64 -1.78
C THR A 93 14.92 -6.89 -0.88
N THR A 94 13.63 -7.12 -1.07
CA THR A 94 12.62 -6.68 -0.12
C THR A 94 12.81 -7.43 1.20
N LEU A 95 12.43 -6.84 2.33
CA LEU A 95 12.63 -7.50 3.62
C LEU A 95 11.92 -8.87 3.72
N ILE A 96 10.81 -9.05 2.99
CA ILE A 96 10.11 -10.34 2.88
C ILE A 96 10.97 -11.36 2.13
N GLU A 97 11.66 -10.95 1.07
CA GLU A 97 12.62 -11.80 0.36
C GLU A 97 13.83 -12.14 1.24
N ASP A 98 14.36 -11.18 1.99
CA ASP A 98 15.44 -11.44 2.97
C ASP A 98 15.01 -12.48 4.01
N MET A 99 13.80 -12.37 4.54
CA MET A 99 13.22 -13.36 5.46
C MET A 99 13.10 -14.74 4.79
N HIS A 100 12.72 -14.78 3.50
CA HIS A 100 12.62 -16.03 2.76
C HIS A 100 14.00 -16.66 2.51
N LEU A 101 15.00 -15.87 2.15
CA LEU A 101 16.38 -16.31 1.98
C LEU A 101 16.97 -16.80 3.31
N GLU A 102 16.71 -16.09 4.41
CA GLU A 102 17.09 -16.51 5.76
C GLU A 102 16.46 -17.86 6.12
N TYR A 103 15.17 -18.04 5.85
CA TYR A 103 14.48 -19.31 6.04
C TYR A 103 15.11 -20.45 5.22
N GLN A 104 15.39 -20.23 3.93
CA GLN A 104 16.04 -21.22 3.07
C GLN A 104 17.45 -21.58 3.58
N ARG A 105 18.21 -20.58 4.03
CA ARG A 105 19.54 -20.79 4.63
C ARG A 105 19.45 -21.65 5.88
N ILE A 106 18.54 -21.35 6.81
CA ILE A 106 18.34 -22.13 8.05
C ILE A 106 18.00 -23.59 7.73
N LEU A 107 17.12 -23.83 6.76
CA LEU A 107 16.78 -25.21 6.36
C LEU A 107 17.96 -25.97 5.74
N LYS A 108 18.85 -25.27 5.03
CA LYS A 108 20.05 -25.87 4.44
C LYS A 108 21.11 -26.17 5.50
N GLU A 109 21.28 -25.29 6.48
CA GLU A 109 22.22 -25.44 7.59
C GLU A 109 21.76 -26.50 8.60
N HIS A 110 20.45 -26.66 8.78
CA HIS A 110 19.82 -27.63 9.70
C HIS A 110 18.77 -28.50 9.00
N PRO A 111 19.18 -29.50 8.19
CA PRO A 111 18.24 -30.35 7.44
C PRO A 111 17.26 -31.11 8.34
N GLU A 112 17.66 -31.46 9.56
CA GLU A 112 16.83 -32.16 10.54
C GLU A 112 15.69 -31.30 11.12
N LEU A 113 15.75 -29.98 10.90
CA LEU A 113 14.79 -29.04 11.47
C LEU A 113 13.36 -29.31 10.98
N VAL A 114 13.20 -29.67 9.70
CA VAL A 114 11.88 -29.93 9.11
C VAL A 114 11.16 -31.07 9.84
N ASP A 115 11.85 -32.18 10.07
CA ASP A 115 11.24 -33.34 10.71
C ASP A 115 11.03 -33.10 12.21
N ARG A 116 11.94 -32.38 12.87
CA ARG A 116 11.72 -31.94 14.27
C ARG A 116 10.49 -31.05 14.40
N LEU A 117 10.28 -30.10 13.48
CA LEU A 117 9.13 -29.20 13.48
C LEU A 117 7.81 -29.97 13.30
N LYS A 118 7.78 -31.03 12.47
CA LYS A 118 6.60 -31.89 12.31
C LYS A 118 6.23 -32.66 13.59
N MET A 119 7.22 -32.98 14.43
CA MET A 119 7.00 -33.69 15.70
C MET A 119 6.53 -32.78 16.84
N LEU A 120 6.70 -31.45 16.71
CA LEU A 120 6.30 -30.54 17.76
C LEU A 120 4.76 -30.46 17.87
N PRO A 121 4.22 -30.44 19.09
CA PRO A 121 2.80 -30.13 19.27
C PRO A 121 2.55 -28.69 18.79
N GLY A 122 1.37 -28.42 18.21
CA GLY A 122 0.97 -27.05 17.91
C GLY A 122 0.94 -26.17 19.18
N ARG A 123 0.98 -24.85 18.99
CA ARG A 123 1.02 -23.83 20.07
C ARG A 123 2.31 -23.85 20.89
N VAL A 124 3.44 -24.14 20.26
CA VAL A 124 4.76 -24.17 20.91
C VAL A 124 5.04 -22.83 21.58
N PHE A 125 5.37 -22.87 22.87
CA PHE A 125 5.67 -21.69 23.66
C PHE A 125 7.15 -21.61 24.01
N THR A 126 7.74 -20.44 23.83
CA THR A 126 9.11 -20.15 24.25
C THR A 126 9.25 -18.72 24.78
N GLY A 127 10.45 -18.32 25.17
CA GLY A 127 10.72 -16.95 25.57
C GLY A 127 12.20 -16.62 25.49
N LYS A 128 12.51 -15.33 25.32
CA LYS A 128 13.86 -14.79 25.39
C LYS A 128 13.84 -13.38 25.98
N GLU A 129 15.01 -12.82 26.24
CA GLU A 129 15.11 -11.40 26.58
C GLU A 129 14.79 -10.52 25.38
N HIS A 130 14.09 -9.43 25.64
CA HIS A 130 13.78 -8.41 24.67
C HIS A 130 15.09 -7.68 24.26
N PRO A 131 15.32 -7.40 22.97
CA PRO A 131 16.55 -6.75 22.53
C PRO A 131 16.71 -5.33 23.11
N SER A 132 15.61 -4.58 23.19
CA SER A 132 15.55 -3.27 23.87
C SER A 132 15.48 -3.41 25.39
N LYS A 133 16.23 -2.57 26.10
CA LYS A 133 16.16 -2.45 27.58
C LYS A 133 14.78 -1.94 28.00
N ASN A 134 14.27 -2.45 29.11
CA ASN A 134 13.00 -2.04 29.72
C ASN A 134 11.76 -2.20 28.83
N ALA A 135 11.82 -3.11 27.86
CA ALA A 135 10.71 -3.43 26.99
C ALA A 135 10.27 -4.88 27.20
N GLN A 136 8.96 -5.07 27.15
CA GLN A 136 8.33 -6.38 27.22
C GLN A 136 7.31 -6.51 26.11
N ALA A 137 7.28 -7.68 25.48
CA ALA A 137 6.30 -7.98 24.44
C ALA A 137 5.95 -9.47 24.38
N VAL A 138 4.87 -9.80 23.68
CA VAL A 138 4.51 -11.19 23.37
C VAL A 138 4.26 -11.31 21.88
N PHE A 139 5.02 -12.19 21.24
CA PHE A 139 4.88 -12.54 19.84
C PHE A 139 3.93 -13.73 19.67
N PHE A 140 3.09 -13.68 18.63
CA PHE A 140 2.21 -14.74 18.22
C PHE A 140 2.31 -14.99 16.71
N CYS A 141 2.39 -16.27 16.34
CA CYS A 141 2.28 -16.74 14.97
C CYS A 141 0.98 -17.54 14.81
N TYR A 142 0.04 -17.00 14.05
CA TYR A 142 -1.24 -17.62 13.77
C TYR A 142 -1.31 -18.09 12.32
N ARG A 143 -1.91 -19.26 12.10
CA ARG A 143 -2.42 -19.67 10.78
C ARG A 143 -3.91 -19.36 10.74
N ILE A 144 -4.31 -18.50 9.82
CA ILE A 144 -5.71 -18.13 9.61
C ILE A 144 -6.22 -18.91 8.39
N PRO A 145 -7.19 -19.83 8.56
CA PRO A 145 -7.77 -20.55 7.44
C PRO A 145 -8.27 -19.62 6.33
N ARG A 146 -8.31 -20.11 5.09
CA ARG A 146 -8.89 -19.41 3.93
C ARG A 146 -9.74 -20.37 3.11
N PRO A 147 -10.66 -19.86 2.27
CA PRO A 147 -11.38 -20.69 1.32
C PRO A 147 -10.40 -21.45 0.41
N ASP A 148 -10.61 -22.75 0.32
CA ASP A 148 -9.81 -23.63 -0.52
C ASP A 148 -10.48 -23.83 -1.87
N TYR A 149 -10.08 -23.01 -2.83
CA TYR A 149 -10.61 -23.04 -4.21
C TYR A 149 -10.20 -24.29 -4.99
N SER A 150 -9.25 -25.09 -4.48
CA SER A 150 -8.83 -26.34 -5.11
C SER A 150 -9.78 -27.51 -4.81
N LEU A 151 -10.58 -27.38 -3.74
CA LEU A 151 -11.57 -28.37 -3.36
C LEU A 151 -12.90 -28.08 -4.05
N ALA A 152 -13.58 -29.14 -4.47
CA ALA A 152 -14.92 -29.05 -5.00
C ALA A 152 -15.84 -28.43 -3.94
N GLY A 153 -16.43 -27.29 -4.29
CA GLY A 153 -17.43 -26.57 -3.54
C GLY A 153 -18.45 -26.00 -4.52
N ASP A 154 -19.58 -25.51 -3.99
CA ASP A 154 -20.49 -24.70 -4.80
C ASP A 154 -19.78 -23.40 -5.20
N GLU A 155 -20.15 -22.78 -6.33
CA GLU A 155 -19.47 -21.59 -6.90
C GLU A 155 -19.27 -20.44 -5.88
N ASP A 156 -20.08 -20.41 -4.82
CA ASP A 156 -20.05 -19.38 -3.77
C ASP A 156 -19.60 -19.88 -2.37
N GLU A 157 -19.42 -21.19 -2.14
CA GLU A 157 -19.10 -21.75 -0.81
C GLU A 157 -17.96 -22.79 -0.86
N HIS A 158 -16.72 -22.29 -0.86
CA HIS A 158 -15.55 -23.15 -0.68
C HIS A 158 -15.25 -23.42 0.80
N PRO A 159 -14.84 -24.65 1.16
CA PRO A 159 -14.47 -25.00 2.53
C PRO A 159 -13.24 -24.19 2.97
N TRP A 160 -13.26 -23.69 4.20
CA TRP A 160 -12.12 -22.98 4.77
C TRP A 160 -11.13 -23.98 5.36
N THR A 161 -9.97 -24.12 4.72
CA THR A 161 -8.93 -25.07 5.16
C THR A 161 -7.75 -24.34 5.78
N GLU A 162 -7.00 -25.06 6.60
CA GLU A 162 -5.78 -24.51 7.20
C GLU A 162 -4.64 -24.44 6.19
N GLU A 163 -4.61 -25.41 5.28
CA GLU A 163 -3.65 -25.60 4.22
C GLU A 163 -3.65 -24.40 3.26
N ALA A 164 -4.84 -23.98 2.81
CA ALA A 164 -5.04 -22.76 2.02
C ALA A 164 -4.87 -21.47 2.85
N GLY A 165 -4.79 -21.59 4.17
CA GLY A 165 -4.73 -20.46 5.10
C GLY A 165 -3.46 -19.62 4.98
N GLU A 166 -3.52 -18.39 5.50
CA GLU A 166 -2.38 -17.47 5.54
C GLU A 166 -1.73 -17.47 6.93
N THR A 167 -0.40 -17.32 6.97
CA THR A 167 0.32 -17.12 8.24
C THR A 167 0.40 -15.63 8.56
N LYS A 168 0.03 -15.26 9.79
CA LYS A 168 0.07 -13.88 10.28
C LYS A 168 0.83 -13.78 11.60
N TRP A 169 1.61 -12.72 11.72
CA TRP A 169 2.40 -12.41 12.89
C TRP A 169 1.75 -11.26 13.66
N TYR A 170 1.79 -11.36 14.99
CA TYR A 170 1.29 -10.32 15.87
C TYR A 170 2.26 -10.14 17.02
N LEU A 171 2.65 -8.90 17.30
CA LEU A 171 3.49 -8.56 18.44
C LEU A 171 2.72 -7.61 19.35
N TYR A 172 2.45 -8.04 20.58
CA TYR A 172 1.80 -7.23 21.60
C TYR A 172 2.84 -6.59 22.50
N ALA A 173 2.97 -5.26 22.49
CA ALA A 173 3.85 -4.53 23.40
C ALA A 173 3.13 -4.26 24.72
N LEU A 174 3.71 -4.70 25.85
CA LEU A 174 3.06 -4.58 27.16
C LEU A 174 2.93 -3.12 27.63
N ALA A 175 3.92 -2.29 27.33
CA ALA A 175 3.96 -0.90 27.81
C ALA A 175 2.91 0.00 27.13
N SER A 176 2.69 -0.17 25.83
CA SER A 176 1.75 0.64 25.03
C SER A 176 0.42 -0.04 24.77
N GLU A 177 0.30 -1.34 25.08
CA GLU A 177 -0.78 -2.22 24.64
C GLU A 177 -1.00 -2.25 23.12
N ALA A 178 -0.01 -1.82 22.33
CA ALA A 178 -0.09 -1.80 20.88
C ALA A 178 0.10 -3.21 20.28
N ILE A 179 -0.60 -3.46 19.16
CA ILE A 179 -0.46 -4.68 18.37
C ILE A 179 0.18 -4.32 17.04
N TYR A 180 1.37 -4.84 16.80
CA TYR A 180 2.06 -4.74 15.52
C TYR A 180 1.78 -5.99 14.69
N GLU A 181 1.51 -5.81 13.40
CA GLU A 181 1.15 -6.89 12.46
C GLU A 181 2.15 -7.04 11.31
N GLU A 182 2.97 -6.01 11.07
CA GLU A 182 3.90 -5.96 9.95
C GLU A 182 5.13 -6.82 10.26
N PRO A 183 5.41 -7.89 9.49
CA PRO A 183 6.57 -8.75 9.73
C PRO A 183 7.89 -7.98 9.79
N ALA A 184 7.99 -6.88 9.04
CA ALA A 184 9.17 -6.03 9.04
C ALA A 184 9.49 -5.37 10.37
N GLU A 185 8.47 -5.03 11.15
CA GLU A 185 8.63 -4.44 12.48
C GLU A 185 8.91 -5.49 13.56
N ILE A 186 8.64 -6.77 13.26
CA ILE A 186 8.63 -7.87 14.23
C ILE A 186 9.89 -8.74 14.12
N VAL A 187 10.40 -8.97 12.91
CA VAL A 187 11.43 -10.00 12.62
C VAL A 187 12.69 -9.83 13.48
N ASP A 188 13.23 -8.62 13.56
CA ASP A 188 14.45 -8.34 14.33
C ASP A 188 14.24 -8.51 15.83
N ILE A 189 13.01 -8.28 16.30
CA ILE A 189 12.66 -8.42 17.71
C ILE A 189 12.65 -9.89 18.13
N ILE A 190 12.16 -10.78 17.25
CA ILE A 190 12.00 -12.22 17.57
C ILE A 190 13.20 -13.08 17.16
N ARG A 191 14.11 -12.56 16.32
CA ARG A 191 15.28 -13.30 15.83
C ARG A 191 16.09 -13.91 16.97
N SER A 192 16.46 -15.17 16.83
CA SER A 192 17.14 -15.98 17.85
C SER A 192 18.12 -16.94 17.18
N THR A 193 19.23 -17.24 17.86
CA THR A 193 20.19 -18.28 17.49
C THR A 193 20.07 -19.49 18.43
N PRO A 194 20.66 -20.65 18.10
CA PRO A 194 20.69 -21.81 19.00
C PRO A 194 21.27 -21.53 20.40
N GLU A 195 22.14 -20.53 20.51
CA GLU A 195 22.79 -20.10 21.75
C GLU A 195 21.96 -19.10 22.55
N THR A 196 20.85 -18.61 21.99
CA THR A 196 19.98 -17.64 22.66
C THR A 196 19.34 -18.29 23.88
N PRO A 197 19.56 -17.78 25.11
CA PRO A 197 19.04 -18.40 26.30
C PRO A 197 17.51 -18.28 26.35
N ARG A 198 16.86 -19.35 26.79
CA ARG A 198 15.42 -19.35 27.03
C ARG A 198 15.12 -18.61 28.33
N VAL A 199 14.40 -17.51 28.24
CA VAL A 199 14.03 -16.67 29.39
C VAL A 199 12.52 -16.46 29.40
N CYS A 200 11.87 -16.85 30.50
CA CYS A 200 10.46 -16.60 30.73
C CYS A 200 10.26 -15.91 32.08
N ARG A 201 9.85 -14.64 32.08
CA ARG A 201 9.62 -13.80 33.28
C ARG A 201 8.19 -13.26 33.37
N ILE A 202 7.41 -13.29 32.28
CA ILE A 202 6.05 -12.75 32.27
C ILE A 202 5.08 -13.72 32.98
N GLU A 203 4.15 -13.18 33.76
CA GLU A 203 3.15 -13.99 34.46
C GLU A 203 2.20 -14.71 33.49
N LYS A 204 1.90 -15.98 33.77
CA LYS A 204 1.00 -16.82 32.94
C LYS A 204 -0.40 -16.22 32.76
N GLN A 205 -0.93 -15.56 33.79
CA GLN A 205 -2.23 -14.91 33.72
C GLN A 205 -2.21 -13.78 32.69
N THR A 206 -1.19 -12.91 32.77
CA THR A 206 -0.94 -11.84 31.80
C THR A 206 -0.80 -12.39 30.38
N LEU A 207 -0.03 -13.47 30.16
CA LEU A 207 0.10 -14.11 28.84
C LEU A 207 -1.24 -14.60 28.30
N THR A 208 -2.08 -15.18 29.15
CA THR A 208 -3.40 -15.68 28.77
C THR A 208 -4.33 -14.53 28.38
N ASP A 209 -4.28 -13.43 29.10
CA ASP A 209 -5.12 -12.27 28.83
C ASP A 209 -4.67 -11.50 27.59
N ILE A 210 -3.36 -11.36 27.38
CA ILE A 210 -2.78 -10.82 26.14
C ILE A 210 -3.23 -11.66 24.94
N ARG A 211 -3.15 -12.99 25.04
CA ARG A 211 -3.59 -13.89 23.97
C ARG A 211 -5.06 -13.65 23.60
N LYS A 212 -5.96 -13.51 24.59
CA LYS A 212 -7.37 -13.20 24.34
C LYS A 212 -7.55 -11.83 23.66
N LYS A 213 -6.76 -10.81 24.05
CA LYS A 213 -6.77 -9.49 23.40
C LYS A 213 -6.39 -9.62 21.92
N VAL A 214 -5.33 -10.36 21.60
CA VAL A 214 -4.87 -10.58 20.22
C VAL A 214 -5.89 -11.39 19.41
N GLU A 215 -6.46 -12.48 19.95
CA GLU A 215 -7.51 -13.26 19.26
C GLU A 215 -8.76 -12.41 18.97
N LYS A 216 -9.14 -11.55 19.92
CA LYS A 216 -10.23 -10.57 19.72
C LYS A 216 -9.89 -9.54 18.65
N HIS A 217 -8.64 -9.07 18.59
CA HIS A 217 -8.16 -8.17 17.54
C HIS A 217 -8.27 -8.83 16.17
N ILE A 218 -7.71 -10.03 16.00
CA ILE A 218 -7.78 -10.82 14.75
C ILE A 218 -9.23 -10.99 14.28
N LYS A 219 -10.13 -11.33 15.21
CA LYS A 219 -11.56 -11.48 14.91
C LYS A 219 -12.21 -10.18 14.44
N ASN A 220 -11.82 -9.03 15.00
CA ASN A 220 -12.43 -7.75 14.71
C ASN A 220 -11.80 -6.98 13.54
N THR A 221 -10.56 -7.30 13.16
CA THR A 221 -9.86 -6.66 12.05
C THR A 221 -9.83 -7.58 10.85
N TYR A 222 -8.93 -8.57 10.86
CA TYR A 222 -8.65 -9.44 9.72
C TYR A 222 -9.88 -10.27 9.32
N LEU A 223 -10.48 -11.02 10.24
CA LEU A 223 -11.58 -11.94 9.91
C LEU A 223 -12.83 -11.21 9.40
N LYS A 224 -13.15 -10.03 9.96
CA LYS A 224 -14.23 -9.19 9.44
C LYS A 224 -13.94 -8.67 8.04
N ARG A 225 -12.70 -8.24 7.77
CA ARG A 225 -12.29 -7.72 6.46
C ARG A 225 -12.41 -8.78 5.37
N VAL A 226 -12.08 -10.03 5.67
CA VAL A 226 -12.20 -11.15 4.71
C VAL A 226 -13.57 -11.83 4.75
N GLN A 227 -14.53 -11.27 5.49
CA GLN A 227 -15.90 -11.81 5.65
C GLN A 227 -15.91 -13.31 6.04
N ALA A 228 -14.97 -13.71 6.90
CA ALA A 228 -14.88 -15.10 7.33
C ALA A 228 -16.14 -15.51 8.11
N PRO A 229 -16.67 -16.74 7.89
CA PRO A 229 -17.76 -17.27 8.69
C PRO A 229 -17.43 -17.27 10.18
N VAL A 230 -18.45 -17.10 11.04
CA VAL A 230 -18.27 -16.97 12.51
C VAL A 230 -17.58 -18.20 13.14
N VAL A 231 -17.72 -19.37 12.50
CA VAL A 231 -17.12 -20.64 12.94
C VAL A 231 -15.61 -20.66 12.73
N ILE A 232 -15.07 -19.84 11.83
CA ILE A 232 -13.64 -19.82 11.52
C ILE A 232 -12.87 -19.11 12.63
N GLN A 233 -11.87 -19.81 13.16
CA GLN A 233 -11.00 -19.32 14.23
C GLN A 233 -9.53 -19.36 13.78
N PRO A 234 -8.72 -18.37 14.19
CA PRO A 234 -7.29 -18.40 13.93
C PRO A 234 -6.63 -19.51 14.75
N LYS A 235 -5.72 -20.28 14.14
CA LYS A 235 -5.01 -21.38 14.79
C LYS A 235 -3.62 -20.92 15.24
N LEU A 236 -3.40 -20.85 16.55
CA LEU A 236 -2.09 -20.50 17.11
C LEU A 236 -1.07 -21.61 16.81
N LYS A 237 0.04 -21.25 16.13
CA LYS A 237 1.12 -22.17 15.76
C LYS A 237 2.27 -22.14 16.75
N ALA A 238 2.75 -20.95 17.03
CA ALA A 238 3.82 -20.71 17.99
C ALA A 238 3.67 -19.32 18.60
N TRP A 239 4.27 -19.13 19.76
CA TRP A 239 4.27 -17.86 20.48
C TRP A 239 5.48 -17.78 21.39
N MET A 240 5.94 -16.54 21.61
CA MET A 240 7.16 -16.25 22.32
C MET A 240 6.95 -15.05 23.23
N GLU A 241 7.32 -15.17 24.50
CA GLU A 241 7.46 -13.98 25.34
C GLU A 241 8.82 -13.33 25.16
N LEU A 242 8.83 -12.01 25.21
CA LEU A 242 10.02 -11.18 25.16
C LEU A 242 10.09 -10.46 26.51
N ALA A 243 10.85 -11.07 27.42
CA ALA A 243 11.00 -10.60 28.79
C ALA A 243 11.92 -9.38 28.84
N GLU A 244 11.70 -8.50 29.81
CA GLU A 244 12.61 -7.38 30.06
C GLU A 244 14.01 -7.90 30.34
N ARG A 245 15.02 -7.27 29.75
CA ARG A 245 16.44 -7.61 29.91
C ARG A 245 16.93 -7.29 31.32
#